data_AF-A0A815CC01-F1
#
_entry.id   AF-A0A815CC01-F1
#
_cell.length_a   1.000
_cell.length_b   1.000
_cell.length_c   1.000
_cell.angle_alpha   90.00
_cell.angle_beta   90.00
_cell.angle_gamma   90.00
#
_symmetry.space_group_name_H-M   'P 1'
#
loop_
_entity.id
_entity.type
_entity.pdbx_description
1 polymer ?
#
loop_
_entity_poly.entity_id
_entity_poly.type
_entity_poly.pdbx_seq_one_letter_code
_entity_poly.pdbx_strand_id
1 'polypeptide(L)' 'MSIESYDIPTISIKDNEMKDLLKYLYKNESLSKENGAIKLIPTSNFKNLLKKTPINVPLCSTIQQVKQVDNDNLFNKNK' A
#
# COMPACT_ATOMS: atom_id res chain seq x y z
N MET A 1 -12.83 -23.94 -0.85
CA MET A 1 -11.48 -23.47 -0.51
C MET A 1 -11.61 -22.04 -0.02
N SER A 2 -11.24 -21.76 1.22
CA SER A 2 -11.23 -20.40 1.77
C SER A 2 -10.13 -19.58 1.09
N ILE A 3 -10.45 -18.36 0.66
CA ILE A 3 -9.45 -17.40 0.19
C ILE A 3 -8.65 -17.00 1.43
N GLU A 4 -7.44 -17.52 1.57
CA GLU A 4 -6.51 -17.03 2.59
C GLU A 4 -6.16 -15.59 2.22
N SER A 5 -6.56 -14.63 3.06
CA SER A 5 -6.15 -13.24 2.91
C SER A 5 -4.66 -13.15 3.18
N TYR A 6 -3.86 -13.05 2.12
CA TYR A 6 -2.42 -12.80 2.24
C TYR A 6 -2.22 -11.39 2.81
N ASP A 7 -1.85 -11.33 4.09
CA ASP A 7 -1.44 -10.09 4.72
C ASP A 7 -0.14 -9.58 4.08
N ILE A 8 -0.14 -8.32 3.67
CA ILE A 8 1.03 -7.67 3.07
C ILE A 8 2.15 -7.58 4.12
N PRO A 9 3.40 -7.99 3.81
CA PRO A 9 4.52 -7.91 4.73
C PRO A 9 4.70 -6.50 5.26
N THR A 10 4.75 -6.36 6.58
CA THR A 10 4.88 -5.08 7.26
C THR A 10 6.24 -5.00 7.94
N ILE A 11 7.00 -3.94 7.65
CA ILE A 11 8.38 -3.75 8.12
C ILE A 11 8.51 -2.40 8.79
N SER A 12 9.11 -2.37 9.99
CA SER A 12 9.48 -1.12 10.64
C SER A 12 10.81 -0.61 10.09
N ILE A 13 10.86 0.66 9.66
CA ILE A 13 12.09 1.31 9.18
C ILE A 13 12.64 2.24 10.27
N LYS A 14 13.93 2.09 10.58
CA LYS A 14 14.62 2.92 11.58
C LYS A 14 15.00 4.28 11.03
N ASP A 15 15.21 5.27 11.89
CA ASP A 15 15.55 6.65 11.49
C ASP A 15 16.85 6.73 10.68
N ASN A 16 17.83 5.87 10.98
CA ASN A 16 19.08 5.78 10.24
C ASN A 16 18.90 5.18 8.83
N GLU A 17 17.97 4.24 8.67
CA GLU A 17 17.62 3.61 7.40
C GLU A 17 16.77 4.56 6.54
N MET A 18 15.95 5.39 7.18
CA MET A 18 15.17 6.43 6.50
C MET A 18 16.05 7.51 5.82
N LYS A 19 17.27 7.75 6.33
CA LYS A 19 18.22 8.71 5.71
C LYS A 19 18.58 8.33 4.27
N ASP A 20 18.53 7.04 3.94
CA ASP A 20 18.79 6.52 2.60
C ASP A 20 17.71 5.49 2.22
N LEU A 21 16.49 6.02 2.01
CA LEU A 21 15.31 5.21 1.75
C LEU A 21 15.48 4.33 0.50
N LEU A 22 16.11 4.84 -0.56
CA LEU A 22 16.30 4.07 -1.79
C LEU A 22 17.15 2.83 -1.55
N LYS A 23 18.28 2.98 -0.84
CA LYS A 23 19.11 1.84 -0.46
C LYS A 23 18.36 0.83 0.41
N TYR A 24 17.51 1.31 1.32
CA TYR A 24 16.66 0.45 2.14
C TYR A 24 15.60 -0.30 1.31
N LEU A 25 15.01 0.34 0.30
CA LEU A 25 14.08 -0.32 -0.64
C LEU A 25 14.80 -1.41 -1.43
N TYR A 26 16.00 -1.14 -1.95
CA TYR A 26 16.81 -2.16 -2.63
C TYR A 26 17.13 -3.36 -1.73
N LYS A 27 17.42 -3.12 -0.45
CA LYS A 27 17.63 -4.21 0.54
C LYS A 27 16.41 -5.13 0.69
N ASN A 28 15.20 -4.62 0.46
CA ASN A 28 13.93 -5.36 0.62
C ASN A 28 13.26 -5.70 -0.73
N GLU A 29 13.98 -5.57 -1.84
CA GLU A 29 13.43 -5.75 -3.19
C GLU A 29 12.87 -7.15 -3.40
N SER A 30 13.58 -8.19 -2.95
CA SER A 30 13.15 -9.59 -3.07
C SER A 30 11.80 -9.84 -2.40
N LEU A 31 11.62 -9.31 -1.19
CA LEU A 31 10.39 -9.45 -0.43
C LEU A 31 9.21 -8.73 -1.11
N SER A 32 9.45 -7.55 -1.69
CA SER A 32 8.42 -6.83 -2.47
C SER A 32 8.09 -7.53 -3.78
N LYS A 33 9.05 -8.20 -4.43
CA LYS A 33 8.81 -8.97 -5.65
C LYS A 33 7.98 -10.21 -5.39
N GLU A 34 8.22 -10.88 -4.28
CA GLU A 34 7.49 -12.08 -3.86
C GLU A 34 6.03 -11.76 -3.47
N ASN A 35 5.81 -10.64 -2.76
CA ASN A 35 4.51 -10.30 -2.20
C ASN A 35 3.74 -9.24 -3.01
N GLY A 36 4.32 -8.72 -4.09
CA GLY A 36 3.78 -7.62 -4.89
C GLY A 36 3.83 -6.24 -4.22
N ALA A 37 3.73 -6.19 -2.89
CA ALA A 37 3.85 -4.97 -2.10
C ALA A 37 4.47 -5.27 -0.72
N ILE A 38 5.00 -4.22 -0.08
CA ILE A 38 5.39 -4.21 1.32
C ILE A 38 4.88 -2.93 2.00
N LYS A 39 4.49 -3.03 3.26
CA LYS A 39 4.09 -1.90 4.09
C LYS A 39 5.26 -1.46 4.96
N LEU A 40 5.71 -0.22 4.81
CA LEU A 40 6.77 0.36 5.64
C LEU A 40 6.17 1.22 6.76
N ILE A 41 6.57 0.96 8.00
CA ILE A 41 6.17 1.74 9.17
C ILE A 41 7.38 2.51 9.66
N PRO A 42 7.40 3.85 9.50
CA PRO A 42 8.47 4.67 10.06
C PRO A 42 8.41 4.67 11.59
N THR A 43 9.53 4.94 12.24
CA THR A 43 9.56 5.05 13.71
C THR A 43 8.64 6.20 14.18
N SER A 44 8.22 6.13 15.45
CA SER A 44 7.40 7.16 16.10
C SER A 44 7.99 8.57 16.07
N ASN A 45 9.30 8.70 15.85
CA ASN A 45 10.00 9.98 15.75
C ASN A 45 9.79 10.65 14.38
N PHE A 46 9.38 9.91 13.37
CA PHE A 46 8.97 10.43 12.06
C PHE A 46 7.54 11.04 12.11
N LYS A 47 7.19 11.70 13.22
CA LYS A 47 6.01 12.55 13.32
C LYS A 47 6.39 13.97 12.92
N ASN A 48 6.73 14.22 11.65
CA ASN A 48 7.06 15.58 11.21
C ASN A 48 6.02 16.17 10.25
N LEU A 49 5.37 17.21 10.77
CA LEU A 49 5.07 18.48 10.10
C LEU A 49 4.25 18.40 8.81
N LEU A 50 3.12 17.69 8.84
CA LEU A 50 1.97 18.29 8.16
C LEU A 50 1.67 19.58 8.92
N LYS A 51 2.18 20.72 8.44
CA LYS A 51 1.71 22.04 8.86
C LYS A 51 0.20 22.00 8.62
N LYS A 52 -0.56 21.80 9.69
CA LYS A 52 -2.03 21.85 9.70
C LYS A 52 -2.49 23.29 9.49
N THR A 53 -2.06 23.92 8.41
CA THR A 53 -2.91 24.91 7.77
C THR A 53 -3.77 24.10 6.82
N PRO A 54 -5.04 23.81 7.16
CA PRO A 54 -5.97 23.34 6.15
C PRO A 54 -5.91 24.39 5.03
N ILE A 55 -5.27 24.03 3.93
CA ILE A 55 -5.32 24.84 2.73
C ILE A 55 -6.80 24.76 2.36
N ASN A 56 -7.45 25.92 2.30
CA ASN A 56 -8.87 26.03 1.96
C ASN A 56 -9.04 25.75 0.45
N VAL A 57 -8.66 24.53 0.04
CA VAL A 57 -8.71 24.04 -1.33
C VAL A 57 -10.13 23.56 -1.54
N PRO A 58 -10.91 24.18 -2.44
CA PRO A 58 -12.19 23.61 -2.84
C PRO A 58 -11.92 22.26 -3.50
N LEU A 59 -12.25 21.17 -2.81
CA LEU A 59 -12.21 19.83 -3.34
C LEU A 59 -13.60 19.47 -3.86
N CYS A 60 -13.69 19.03 -5.11
CA CYS A 60 -14.91 18.42 -5.64
C CYS A 60 -14.80 16.91 -5.47
N SER A 61 -15.65 16.32 -4.64
CA SER A 61 -15.70 14.87 -4.47
C SER A 61 -16.11 14.19 -5.78
N THR A 62 -15.41 13.12 -6.14
CA THR A 62 -15.81 12.27 -7.27
C THR A 62 -16.77 11.19 -6.77
N ILE A 63 -17.87 10.97 -7.50
CA ILE A 63 -18.75 9.82 -7.27
C ILE A 63 -18.14 8.63 -8.01
N GLN A 64 -17.51 7.73 -7.26
CA GLN A 64 -17.04 6.46 -7.81
C GLN A 64 -18.14 5.41 -7.66
N GLN A 65 -18.72 5.00 -8.79
CA GLN A 65 -19.52 3.78 -8.83
C GLN A 65 -18.56 2.60 -8.99
N VAL A 66 -18.33 1.87 -7.90
CA VAL A 66 -17.61 0.60 -7.96
C VAL A 66 -18.51 -0.38 -8.70
N LYS A 67 -18.22 -0.66 -9.97
CA LYS A 67 -18.86 -1.76 -10.69
C LYS A 67 -18.47 -3.04 -9.96
N GLN A 68 -19.45 -3.72 -9.40
CA GLN A 68 -19.28 -5.07 -8.89
C GLN A 68 -18.80 -5.93 -10.07
N VAL A 69 -17.58 -6.42 -9.98
CA VAL A 69 -17.09 -7.44 -10.91
C VAL A 69 -17.66 -8.74 -10.40
N ASP A 70 -18.76 -9.21 -11.01
CA ASP A 70 -19.29 -10.53 -10.73
C ASP A 70 -18.23 -11.56 -11.13
N ASN A 71 -17.74 -12.33 -10.14
CA ASN A 71 -16.71 -13.35 -10.33
C ASN A 71 -17.21 -14.59 -11.11
N ASP A 72 -18.42 -14.58 -11.65
CA ASP A 72 -19.09 -15.77 -12.15
C ASP A 72 -18.86 -16.06 -13.66
N ASN A 73 -18.14 -15.20 -14.39
CA ASN A 73 -17.95 -15.34 -15.84
C ASN A 73 -16.55 -15.81 -16.30
N LEU A 74 -15.64 -16.15 -15.40
CA LEU A 74 -14.29 -16.64 -15.76
C LEU A 74 -14.17 -18.18 -15.88
N PHE A 75 -15.20 -18.96 -15.51
CA PHE A 75 -15.15 -20.43 -15.52
C PHE A 75 -16.04 -21.13 -16.55
N ASN A 76 -16.84 -20.41 -17.35
CA ASN A 76 -17.72 -21.01 -18.37
C ASN A 76 -17.34 -20.61 -19.80
N LYS A 77 -16.15 -21.00 -20.23
CA LYS A 77 -15.85 -21.24 -21.65
C LYS A 77 -15.10 -22.56 -21.74
N ASN A 78 -15.84 -23.66 -21.64
CA ASN A 78 -15.54 -25.01 -22.17
C ASN A 78 -16.56 -26.00 -21.60
N LYS A 79 -17.77 -26.00 -22.16
CA LYS A 79 -18.66 -27.17 -22.20
C LYS A 79 -19.31 -27.21 -23.57
#